data_AF-A0A7W0MKL0-F1
#
_entry.id   AF-A0A7W0MKL0-F1
#
_cell.length_a   1.000
_cell.length_b   1.000
_cell.length_c   1.000
_cell.angle_alpha   90.00
_cell.angle_beta   90.00
_cell.angle_gamma   90.00
#
_symmetry.space_group_name_H-M   'P 1'
#
loop_
_entity.id
_entity.type
_entity.pdbx_description
1 polymer ?
#
loop_
_entity_poly.entity_id
_entity_poly.type
_entity_poly.pdbx_seq_one_letter_code
_entity_poly.pdbx_strand_id
1 'polypeptide(L)'
;MTEETDFDQLKIAVEAIWPHASHPKVQRYVGKFFERTRAENKLAAKVNGNYGVYLVSIEVKDQGTRSACSCYIGKGGGCHHCQALVRTFLNNPESFKAVEKKALPKIATPEDVADYLRGTTLEELLKDLKAAGIKQKDFAESIGMNPRHLSSIKSSELRNRYYNELGATKLACLWMIEHSQRAGKNSRK
;
A
#
# COMPACT_ATOMS: atom_id res chain seq x y z
N MET A 1 14.06 -3.24 16.23
CA MET A 1 14.49 -2.09 15.41
C MET A 1 13.57 -0.94 15.76
N THR A 2 14.11 0.17 16.22
CA THR A 2 13.33 1.33 16.70
C THR A 2 12.80 2.14 15.51
N GLU A 3 11.67 2.83 15.68
CA GLU A 3 11.00 3.62 14.64
C GLU A 3 11.91 4.69 13.99
N GLU A 4 12.91 5.17 14.73
CA GLU A 4 13.94 6.11 14.28
C GLU A 4 14.83 5.53 13.17
N THR A 5 15.21 4.25 13.27
CA THR A 5 16.13 3.64 12.28
C THR A 5 15.44 3.45 10.91
N ASP A 6 14.14 3.19 10.93
CA ASP A 6 13.32 3.02 9.73
C ASP A 6 13.03 4.35 9.01
N PHE A 7 12.87 5.43 9.79
CA PHE A 7 12.69 6.78 9.26
C PHE A 7 13.91 7.30 8.49
N ASP A 8 15.10 7.12 9.06
CA ASP A 8 16.34 7.55 8.41
C ASP A 8 16.68 6.72 7.18
N GLN A 9 16.43 5.41 7.21
CA GLN A 9 16.59 4.55 6.04
C GLN A 9 15.65 4.94 4.91
N LEU A 10 14.39 5.24 5.21
CA LEU A 10 13.41 5.72 4.24
C LEU A 10 13.86 7.05 3.62
N LYS A 11 14.35 7.99 4.44
CA LYS A 11 14.86 9.28 3.97
C LYS A 11 16.03 9.11 3.01
N ILE A 12 17.03 8.31 3.38
CA ILE A 12 18.21 8.02 2.56
C ILE A 12 17.80 7.37 1.23
N ALA A 13 16.97 6.33 1.29
CA ALA A 13 16.58 5.58 0.11
C ALA A 13 15.78 6.45 -0.89
N VAL A 14 14.88 7.30 -0.39
CA VAL A 14 14.07 8.17 -1.24
C VAL A 14 14.89 9.31 -1.83
N GLU A 15 15.86 9.87 -1.08
CA GLU A 15 16.77 10.91 -1.56
C GLU A 15 17.67 10.41 -2.70
N ALA A 16 18.19 9.18 -2.60
CA ALA A 16 19.06 8.58 -3.61
C ALA A 16 18.39 8.41 -4.98
N ILE A 17 17.06 8.21 -5.01
CA ILE A 17 16.34 7.83 -6.24
C ILE A 17 15.69 9.06 -6.91
N TRP A 18 15.47 10.16 -6.18
CA TRP A 18 14.88 11.40 -6.73
C TRP A 18 15.78 12.62 -6.55
N PRO A 19 16.98 12.65 -7.16
CA PRO A 19 17.97 13.70 -6.90
C PRO A 19 17.56 15.11 -7.37
N HIS A 20 16.60 15.25 -8.29
CA HIS A 20 16.25 16.55 -8.88
C HIS A 20 14.75 16.87 -8.85
N ALA A 21 14.40 18.02 -8.27
CA ALA A 21 13.01 18.51 -8.20
C ALA A 21 12.84 19.99 -8.56
N SER A 22 13.82 20.59 -9.26
CA SER A 22 13.74 21.98 -9.70
C SER A 22 12.70 22.21 -10.81
N HIS A 23 12.01 21.18 -11.29
CA HIS A 23 11.02 21.32 -12.34
C HIS A 23 9.76 22.08 -11.83
N PRO A 24 9.29 23.15 -12.50
CA PRO A 24 8.17 23.98 -12.03
C PRO A 24 6.87 23.21 -11.73
N LYS A 25 6.56 22.19 -12.55
CA LYS A 25 5.41 21.31 -12.34
C LYS A 25 5.46 20.52 -11.01
N VAL A 26 6.66 20.20 -10.50
CA VAL A 26 6.83 19.51 -9.21
C VAL A 26 6.58 20.50 -8.07
N GLN A 27 7.23 21.67 -8.15
CA GLN A 27 7.13 22.74 -7.14
C GLN A 27 5.69 23.17 -6.88
N ARG A 28 4.83 23.13 -7.89
CA ARG A 28 3.39 23.42 -7.74
C ARG A 28 2.70 22.59 -6.65
N TYR A 29 3.18 21.38 -6.36
CA TYR A 29 2.53 20.44 -5.42
C TYR A 29 3.33 20.20 -4.13
N VAL A 30 4.59 20.63 -4.06
CA VAL A 30 5.41 20.47 -2.86
C VAL A 30 4.73 21.17 -1.68
N GLY A 31 4.60 20.47 -0.55
CA GLY A 31 3.95 20.99 0.66
C GLY A 31 2.42 21.01 0.62
N LYS A 32 1.77 20.66 -0.51
CA LYS A 32 0.30 20.70 -0.67
C LYS A 32 -0.41 19.37 -0.41
N PHE A 33 0.33 18.36 0.01
CA PHE A 33 -0.24 17.07 0.37
C PHE A 33 -1.02 17.15 1.68
N PHE A 34 -2.07 16.36 1.81
CA PHE A 34 -2.85 16.20 3.04
C PHE A 34 -3.08 14.70 3.31
N GLU A 35 -3.55 14.36 4.51
CA GLU A 35 -3.64 12.96 4.98
C GLU A 35 -2.31 12.22 4.76
N ARG A 36 -1.22 12.85 5.20
CA ARG A 36 0.15 12.33 5.05
C ARG A 36 0.39 11.23 6.07
N THR A 37 0.73 10.05 5.56
CA THR A 37 1.00 8.87 6.39
C THR A 37 2.33 8.23 6.00
N ARG A 38 3.03 7.69 7.00
CA ARG A 38 4.21 6.84 6.84
C ARG A 38 3.95 5.50 7.53
N ALA A 39 4.27 4.40 6.88
CA ALA A 39 4.22 3.07 7.47
C ALA A 39 5.44 2.30 7.00
N GLU A 40 6.33 1.91 7.93
CA GLU A 40 7.61 1.25 7.62
C GLU A 40 8.33 1.96 6.45
N ASN A 41 8.49 1.24 5.34
CA ASN A 41 9.13 1.66 4.10
C ASN A 41 8.23 2.45 3.12
N LYS A 42 7.05 2.90 3.53
CA LYS A 42 6.03 3.47 2.64
C LYS A 42 5.56 4.86 3.08
N LEU A 43 5.54 5.79 2.12
CA LEU A 43 4.87 7.08 2.19
C LEU A 43 3.56 7.03 1.41
N ALA A 44 2.51 7.63 1.95
CA ALA A 44 1.27 7.87 1.22
C ALA A 44 0.67 9.22 1.62
N ALA A 45 0.03 9.89 0.67
CA ALA A 45 -0.72 11.11 0.92
C ALA A 45 -1.70 11.42 -0.22
N LYS A 46 -2.62 12.34 0.03
CA LYS A 46 -3.54 12.89 -0.96
C LYS A 46 -3.10 14.27 -1.42
N VAL A 47 -3.43 14.63 -2.65
CA VAL A 47 -3.18 15.98 -3.20
C VAL A 47 -4.29 16.37 -4.17
N ASN A 48 -4.68 17.64 -4.17
CA ASN A 48 -5.59 18.18 -5.17
C ASN A 48 -4.87 18.33 -6.51
N GLY A 49 -5.34 17.62 -7.53
CA GLY A 49 -4.88 17.76 -8.90
C GLY A 49 -5.96 18.31 -9.83
N ASN A 50 -5.64 18.35 -11.14
CA ASN A 50 -6.50 18.98 -12.14
C ASN A 50 -7.90 18.33 -12.28
N TYR A 51 -8.02 17.04 -11.97
CA TYR A 51 -9.26 16.27 -12.11
C TYR A 51 -9.73 15.69 -10.77
N GLY A 52 -9.46 16.39 -9.67
CA GLY A 52 -9.86 15.98 -8.33
C GLY A 52 -8.70 15.50 -7.45
N VAL A 53 -9.02 14.78 -6.39
CA VAL A 53 -8.06 14.32 -5.39
C VAL A 53 -7.32 13.09 -5.89
N TYR A 54 -5.98 13.15 -5.88
CA TYR A 54 -5.13 12.01 -6.21
C TYR A 54 -4.50 11.42 -4.97
N LEU A 55 -4.48 10.08 -4.91
CA LEU A 55 -3.76 9.31 -3.92
C LEU A 55 -2.38 8.96 -4.48
N VAL A 56 -1.34 9.33 -3.75
CA VAL A 56 0.06 9.19 -4.15
C VAL A 56 0.78 8.38 -3.09
N SER A 57 1.61 7.42 -3.50
CA SER A 57 2.40 6.63 -2.59
C SER A 57 3.77 6.28 -3.16
N ILE A 58 4.72 6.07 -2.26
CA ILE A 58 6.09 5.64 -2.55
C ILE A 58 6.43 4.56 -1.53
N GLU A 59 6.92 3.43 -1.99
CA GLU A 59 7.34 2.29 -1.20
C GLU A 59 8.77 1.94 -1.59
N VAL A 60 9.67 1.90 -0.61
CA VAL A 60 11.05 1.48 -0.78
C VAL A 60 11.14 -0.02 -0.58
N LYS A 61 11.78 -0.73 -1.51
CA LYS A 61 12.06 -2.17 -1.44
C LYS A 61 13.56 -2.40 -1.57
N ASP A 62 14.01 -3.58 -1.17
CA ASP A 62 15.44 -3.96 -1.17
C ASP A 62 16.16 -3.72 -2.52
N GLN A 63 15.42 -3.75 -3.64
CA GLN A 63 15.95 -3.60 -5.00
C GLN A 63 15.45 -2.35 -5.73
N GLY A 64 14.93 -1.34 -5.02
CA GLY A 64 14.51 -0.06 -5.60
C GLY A 64 13.20 0.46 -5.03
N THR A 65 12.54 1.37 -5.75
CA THR A 65 11.30 1.99 -5.28
C THR A 65 10.13 1.73 -6.18
N ARG A 66 8.99 1.48 -5.56
CA ARG A 66 7.69 1.49 -6.20
C ARG A 66 6.99 2.80 -5.91
N SER A 67 6.61 3.53 -6.94
CA SER A 67 5.78 4.72 -6.81
C SER A 67 4.45 4.53 -7.55
N ALA A 68 3.40 5.12 -7.00
CA ALA A 68 2.07 5.07 -7.58
C ALA A 68 1.35 6.40 -7.39
N CYS A 69 0.58 6.80 -8.40
CA CYS A 69 -0.31 7.93 -8.31
C CYS A 69 -1.60 7.60 -9.07
N SER A 70 -2.73 7.91 -8.46
CA SER A 70 -4.05 7.66 -9.07
C SER A 70 -4.36 8.61 -10.24
N CYS A 71 -3.51 9.60 -10.52
CA CYS A 71 -3.69 10.46 -11.68
C CYS A 71 -3.56 9.68 -13.00
N TYR A 72 -4.17 10.19 -14.07
CA TYR A 72 -4.21 9.51 -15.36
C TYR A 72 -2.82 9.31 -16.00
N ILE A 73 -1.86 10.19 -15.68
CA ILE A 73 -0.46 10.14 -16.13
C ILE A 73 0.34 9.11 -15.31
N GLY A 74 0.03 8.98 -14.01
CA GLY A 74 0.85 8.33 -12.99
C GLY A 74 0.83 6.80 -12.98
N LYS A 75 0.38 6.15 -14.06
CA LYS A 75 0.21 4.68 -14.15
C LYS A 75 1.45 3.86 -13.73
N GLY A 76 2.64 4.44 -13.74
CA GLY A 76 3.90 3.84 -13.29
C GLY A 76 4.72 4.68 -12.32
N GLY A 77 4.12 5.65 -11.61
CA GLY A 77 4.81 6.36 -10.52
C GLY A 77 5.82 7.47 -10.93
N GLY A 78 6.06 7.68 -12.22
CA GLY A 78 6.93 8.75 -12.72
C GLY A 78 6.30 10.15 -12.82
N CYS A 79 5.13 10.38 -12.22
CA CYS A 79 4.47 11.69 -12.34
C CYS A 79 5.08 12.74 -11.39
N HIS A 80 4.88 14.02 -11.71
CA HIS A 80 5.34 15.12 -10.86
C HIS A 80 4.75 15.10 -9.44
N HIS A 81 3.60 14.46 -9.22
CA HIS A 81 3.06 14.28 -7.86
C HIS A 81 3.91 13.33 -7.01
N CYS A 82 4.43 12.23 -7.59
CA CYS A 82 5.31 11.32 -6.84
C CYS A 82 6.59 12.04 -6.45
N GLN A 83 7.20 12.78 -7.38
CA GLN A 83 8.37 13.62 -7.08
C GLN A 83 8.07 14.69 -6.02
N ALA A 84 6.89 15.32 -6.09
CA ALA A 84 6.49 16.32 -5.11
C ALA A 84 6.22 15.70 -3.72
N LEU A 85 5.72 14.47 -3.66
CA LEU A 85 5.52 13.74 -2.40
C LEU A 85 6.86 13.49 -1.72
N VAL A 86 7.86 13.00 -2.47
CA VAL A 86 9.24 12.86 -1.99
C VAL A 86 9.74 14.16 -1.37
N ARG A 87 9.65 15.28 -2.11
CA ARG A 87 10.16 16.55 -1.63
C ARG A 87 9.39 17.10 -0.44
N THR A 88 8.09 16.85 -0.40
CA THR A 88 7.28 17.21 0.77
C THR A 88 7.75 16.45 2.00
N PHE A 89 8.07 15.16 1.87
CA PHE A 89 8.67 14.38 2.94
C PHE A 89 10.07 14.89 3.31
N LEU A 90 10.99 15.02 2.35
CA LEU A 90 12.36 15.48 2.64
C LEU A 90 12.40 16.87 3.30
N ASN A 91 11.49 17.79 2.93
CA ASN A 91 11.44 19.13 3.50
C ASN A 91 10.82 19.18 4.90
N ASN A 92 9.85 18.31 5.20
CA ASN A 92 9.17 18.29 6.50
C ASN A 92 8.67 16.86 6.80
N PRO A 93 9.58 15.96 7.20
CA PRO A 93 9.25 14.54 7.30
C PRO A 93 8.35 14.26 8.52
N GLU A 94 8.47 15.06 9.58
CA GLU A 94 7.58 15.04 10.76
C GLU A 94 6.11 15.31 10.45
N SER A 95 5.81 15.91 9.29
CA SER A 95 4.42 16.13 8.86
C SER A 95 3.69 14.85 8.44
N PHE A 96 4.38 13.71 8.38
CA PHE A 96 3.81 12.41 8.03
C PHE A 96 3.52 11.61 9.29
N LYS A 97 2.23 11.32 9.53
CA LYS A 97 1.81 10.53 10.69
C LYS A 97 2.26 9.09 10.52
N ALA A 98 2.97 8.55 11.51
CA ALA A 98 3.25 7.13 11.57
C ALA A 98 1.92 6.35 11.68
N VAL A 99 1.79 5.30 10.86
CA VAL A 99 0.68 4.36 10.91
C VAL A 99 1.28 2.99 11.16
N GLU A 100 1.07 2.48 12.37
CA GLU A 100 1.46 1.12 12.69
C GLU A 100 0.54 0.13 12.00
N LYS A 101 1.12 -0.85 11.30
CA LYS A 101 0.37 -2.00 10.82
C LYS A 101 -0.07 -2.82 12.03
N LYS A 102 -1.37 -2.84 12.30
CA LYS A 102 -1.92 -3.67 13.37
C LYS A 102 -1.59 -5.14 13.06
N ALA A 103 -1.06 -5.89 14.04
CA ALA A 103 -0.77 -7.30 13.83
C ALA A 103 -2.07 -8.13 13.84
N LEU A 104 -2.16 -9.16 13.00
CA LEU A 104 -3.33 -10.07 12.93
C LEU A 104 -3.83 -10.56 14.31
N PRO A 105 -2.96 -11.02 15.24
CA PRO A 105 -3.42 -11.51 16.55
C PRO A 105 -4.02 -10.44 17.45
N LYS A 106 -3.89 -9.15 17.11
CA LYS A 106 -4.38 -8.02 17.90
C LYS A 106 -5.72 -7.45 17.38
N ILE A 107 -6.31 -8.06 16.34
CA ILE A 107 -7.60 -7.62 15.80
C ILE A 107 -8.73 -8.10 16.72
N ALA A 108 -9.48 -7.17 17.31
CA ALA A 108 -10.59 -7.47 18.21
C ALA A 108 -11.91 -6.80 17.78
N THR A 109 -11.86 -5.74 16.98
CA THR A 109 -13.05 -4.97 16.56
C THR A 109 -13.17 -4.84 15.04
N PRO A 110 -14.34 -4.45 14.50
CA PRO A 110 -14.49 -4.11 13.09
C PRO A 110 -13.55 -2.97 12.63
N GLU A 111 -13.28 -1.99 13.50
CA GLU A 111 -12.35 -0.90 13.25
C GLU A 111 -10.92 -1.45 13.07
N ASP A 112 -10.54 -2.43 13.89
CA ASP A 112 -9.23 -3.08 13.79
C ASP A 112 -9.06 -3.83 12.47
N VAL A 113 -10.15 -4.43 11.96
CA VAL A 113 -10.16 -5.06 10.63
C VAL A 113 -9.93 -3.98 9.56
N ALA A 114 -10.63 -2.85 9.65
CA ALA A 114 -10.44 -1.75 8.71
C ALA A 114 -9.00 -1.21 8.72
N ASP A 115 -8.41 -1.05 9.91
CA ASP A 115 -7.00 -0.65 10.09
C ASP A 115 -6.04 -1.67 9.48
N TYR A 116 -6.23 -2.95 9.78
CA TYR A 116 -5.42 -4.03 9.22
C TYR A 116 -5.48 -4.05 7.69
N LEU A 117 -6.68 -3.95 7.11
CA LEU A 117 -6.89 -4.00 5.67
C LEU A 117 -6.35 -2.76 4.94
N ARG A 118 -6.27 -1.60 5.62
CA ARG A 118 -5.59 -0.41 5.10
C ARG A 118 -4.07 -0.60 5.04
N GLY A 119 -3.49 -1.25 6.05
CA GLY A 119 -2.06 -1.52 6.15
C GLY A 119 -1.57 -2.75 5.36
N THR A 120 -2.47 -3.55 4.80
CA THR A 120 -2.11 -4.82 4.12
C THR A 120 -2.57 -4.81 2.67
N THR A 121 -1.67 -5.04 1.72
CA THR A 121 -2.06 -5.11 0.30
C THR A 121 -2.73 -6.45 -0.05
N LEU A 122 -3.54 -6.47 -1.12
CA LEU A 122 -4.07 -7.72 -1.66
C LEU A 122 -2.94 -8.65 -2.14
N GLU A 123 -1.82 -8.08 -2.61
CA GLU A 123 -0.63 -8.85 -2.97
C GLU A 123 -0.03 -9.61 -1.78
N GLU A 124 0.06 -8.98 -0.60
CA GLU A 124 0.48 -9.64 0.65
C GLU A 124 -0.48 -10.77 1.03
N LEU A 125 -1.78 -10.50 1.08
CA LEU A 125 -2.78 -11.51 1.46
C LEU A 125 -2.78 -12.72 0.49
N LEU A 126 -2.56 -12.50 -0.80
CA LEU A 126 -2.44 -13.60 -1.76
C LEU A 126 -1.15 -14.41 -1.58
N LYS A 127 -0.06 -13.79 -1.11
CA LYS A 127 1.16 -14.52 -0.72
C LYS A 127 0.91 -15.37 0.53
N ASP A 128 0.20 -14.83 1.51
CA ASP A 128 -0.16 -15.56 2.74
C ASP A 128 -1.08 -16.74 2.43
N LEU A 129 -2.05 -16.58 1.53
CA LEU A 129 -2.87 -17.68 1.02
C LEU A 129 -2.02 -18.77 0.36
N LYS A 130 -1.06 -18.38 -0.48
CA LYS A 130 -0.14 -19.32 -1.13
C LYS A 130 0.71 -20.06 -0.09
N ALA A 131 1.18 -19.38 0.95
CA ALA A 131 1.92 -20.01 2.04
C ALA A 131 1.04 -21.00 2.85
N ALA A 132 -0.27 -20.75 2.92
CA ALA A 132 -1.26 -21.68 3.46
C ALA A 132 -1.67 -22.80 2.48
N GLY A 133 -1.06 -22.88 1.29
CA GLY A 133 -1.32 -23.90 0.29
C GLY A 133 -2.48 -23.60 -0.67
N ILE A 134 -3.09 -22.42 -0.59
CA ILE A 134 -4.22 -22.01 -1.44
C ILE A 134 -3.68 -21.24 -2.66
N LYS A 135 -3.90 -21.75 -3.87
CA LYS A 135 -3.49 -21.04 -5.09
C LYS A 135 -4.43 -19.88 -5.38
N GLN A 136 -3.90 -18.82 -5.98
CA GLN A 136 -4.67 -17.63 -6.36
C GLN A 136 -5.88 -17.96 -7.26
N LYS A 137 -5.73 -18.92 -8.18
CA LYS A 137 -6.82 -19.38 -9.06
C LYS A 137 -7.96 -19.98 -8.23
N ASP A 138 -7.62 -20.93 -7.37
CA ASP A 138 -8.59 -21.68 -6.56
C ASP A 138 -9.32 -20.73 -5.60
N PHE A 139 -8.61 -19.77 -5.01
CA PHE A 139 -9.23 -18.71 -4.20
C PHE A 139 -10.23 -17.89 -5.02
N ALA A 140 -9.84 -17.37 -6.19
CA ALA A 140 -10.71 -16.56 -7.03
C ALA A 140 -11.99 -17.33 -7.40
N GLU A 141 -11.85 -18.58 -7.84
CA GLU A 141 -12.98 -19.44 -8.20
C GLU A 141 -13.89 -19.72 -6.99
N SER A 142 -13.32 -19.93 -5.79
CA SER A 142 -14.09 -20.20 -4.57
C SER A 142 -15.01 -19.05 -4.13
N ILE A 143 -14.68 -17.80 -4.51
CA ILE A 143 -15.49 -16.62 -4.24
C ILE A 143 -16.33 -16.19 -5.45
N GLY A 144 -16.43 -17.03 -6.49
CA GLY A 144 -17.16 -16.72 -7.72
C GLY A 144 -16.50 -15.66 -8.60
N MET A 145 -15.19 -15.42 -8.45
CA MET A 145 -14.45 -14.39 -9.16
C MET A 145 -13.57 -14.97 -10.27
N ASN A 146 -13.54 -14.31 -11.43
CA ASN A 146 -12.59 -14.64 -12.49
C ASN A 146 -11.14 -14.35 -12.03
N PRO A 147 -10.18 -15.29 -12.14
CA PRO A 147 -8.77 -15.06 -11.76
C PRO A 147 -8.10 -13.85 -12.43
N ARG A 148 -8.51 -13.51 -13.66
CA ARG A 148 -8.05 -12.29 -14.36
C ARG A 148 -8.59 -11.02 -13.70
N HIS A 149 -9.83 -11.04 -13.22
CA HIS A 149 -10.43 -9.93 -12.48
C HIS A 149 -9.68 -9.70 -11.16
N LEU A 150 -9.41 -10.75 -10.40
CA LEU A 150 -8.60 -10.67 -9.18
C LEU A 150 -7.22 -10.04 -9.45
N SER A 151 -6.59 -10.41 -10.58
CA SER A 151 -5.32 -9.82 -11.00
C SER A 151 -5.44 -8.33 -11.36
N SER A 152 -6.59 -7.91 -11.90
CA SER A 152 -6.90 -6.51 -12.18
C SER A 152 -7.09 -5.70 -10.90
N ILE A 153 -7.83 -6.24 -9.91
CA ILE A 153 -8.02 -5.63 -8.59
C ILE A 153 -6.65 -5.41 -7.94
N LYS A 154 -5.83 -6.47 -7.86
CA LYS A 154 -4.46 -6.42 -7.31
C LYS A 154 -3.63 -5.33 -7.99
N SER A 155 -3.59 -5.34 -9.33
CA SER A 155 -2.80 -4.37 -10.09
C SER A 155 -3.30 -2.93 -9.91
N SER A 156 -4.58 -2.75 -9.66
CA SER A 156 -5.21 -1.44 -9.53
C SER A 156 -5.03 -0.84 -8.15
N GLU A 157 -5.14 -1.65 -7.10
CA GLU A 157 -4.76 -1.25 -5.75
C GLU A 157 -3.34 -0.69 -5.72
N LEU A 158 -2.41 -1.44 -6.32
CA LEU A 158 -0.99 -1.06 -6.35
C LEU A 158 -0.70 0.20 -7.16
N ARG A 159 -1.69 0.69 -7.93
CA ARG A 159 -1.65 1.96 -8.66
C ARG A 159 -2.51 3.04 -8.01
N ASN A 160 -2.92 2.84 -6.75
CA ASN A 160 -3.82 3.71 -6.00
C ASN A 160 -5.16 3.96 -6.72
N ARG A 161 -5.63 3.00 -7.52
CA ARG A 161 -6.91 3.09 -8.21
C ARG A 161 -7.99 2.42 -7.37
N TYR A 162 -9.13 3.09 -7.29
CA TYR A 162 -10.28 2.59 -6.58
C TYR A 162 -10.88 1.37 -7.29
N TYR A 163 -11.24 0.38 -6.50
CA TYR A 163 -12.01 -0.80 -6.89
C TYR A 163 -13.01 -1.09 -5.76
N ASN A 164 -14.30 -1.05 -6.05
CA ASN A 164 -15.38 -1.24 -5.06
C ASN A 164 -15.18 -2.51 -4.23
N GLU A 165 -14.78 -3.59 -4.90
CA GLU A 165 -14.68 -4.92 -4.33
C GLU A 165 -13.37 -5.16 -3.58
N LEU A 166 -12.41 -4.22 -3.59
CA LEU A 166 -11.09 -4.44 -3.00
C LEU A 166 -11.18 -4.81 -1.52
N GLY A 167 -11.97 -4.06 -0.74
CA GLY A 167 -12.14 -4.33 0.69
C GLY A 167 -12.73 -5.71 0.96
N ALA A 168 -13.81 -6.06 0.26
CA ALA A 168 -14.45 -7.37 0.37
C ALA A 168 -13.52 -8.51 -0.06
N THR A 169 -12.74 -8.32 -1.13
CA THR A 169 -11.77 -9.31 -1.63
C THR A 169 -10.67 -9.57 -0.62
N LYS A 170 -10.11 -8.51 -0.01
CA LYS A 170 -9.11 -8.67 1.04
C LYS A 170 -9.68 -9.36 2.29
N LEU A 171 -10.90 -9.00 2.68
CA LEU A 171 -11.58 -9.65 3.81
C LEU A 171 -11.79 -11.15 3.55
N ALA A 172 -12.19 -11.52 2.34
CA ALA A 172 -12.31 -12.93 1.94
C ALA A 172 -10.97 -13.67 1.99
N CYS A 173 -9.87 -13.04 1.56
CA CYS A 173 -8.53 -13.62 1.71
C CYS A 173 -8.21 -13.86 3.19
N LEU A 174 -8.44 -12.86 4.03
CA LEU A 174 -8.17 -12.92 5.46
C LEU A 174 -8.93 -14.07 6.14
N TRP A 175 -10.22 -14.21 5.83
CA TRP A 175 -11.06 -15.29 6.34
C TRP A 175 -10.52 -16.67 5.96
N MET A 176 -10.11 -16.86 4.70
CA MET A 176 -9.54 -18.12 4.20
C MET A 176 -8.20 -18.47 4.86
N ILE A 177 -7.33 -17.49 5.09
CA ILE A 177 -6.05 -17.67 5.80
C ILE A 177 -6.32 -18.17 7.22
N GLU A 178 -7.24 -17.53 7.94
CA GLU A 178 -7.57 -17.91 9.30
C GLU A 178 -8.13 -19.34 9.39
N HIS A 179 -9.03 -19.71 8.48
CA HIS A 179 -9.70 -21.01 8.52
C HIS A 179 -8.80 -22.15 8.03
N SER A 180 -7.92 -21.91 7.06
CA SER A 180 -6.94 -22.90 6.61
C SER A 180 -5.89 -23.21 7.69
N GLN A 181 -5.44 -22.20 8.45
CA GLN A 181 -4.52 -22.39 9.57
C GLN A 181 -5.15 -23.14 10.75
N ARG A 182 -6.45 -22.91 11.02
CA ARG A 182 -7.20 -23.68 12.04
C ARG A 182 -7.35 -25.15 11.64
N ALA A 183 -7.65 -25.43 10.37
CA ALA A 183 -7.77 -26.80 9.86
C ALA A 183 -6.44 -27.59 9.98
N GLY A 184 -5.30 -26.96 9.66
CA GLY A 184 -3.98 -27.60 9.79
C GLY A 184 -3.50 -27.83 11.23
N LYS A 185 -4.03 -27.08 12.21
CA LYS A 185 -3.77 -27.32 13.64
C LYS A 185 -4.59 -28.49 14.20
N ASN A 186 -5.80 -28.70 13.68
CA ASN A 186 -6.67 -29.79 14.12
C ASN A 186 -6.34 -31.15 13.48
N SER A 187 -5.65 -31.19 12.33
CA SER A 187 -5.25 -32.45 11.68
C SER A 187 -3.95 -33.06 12.21
N ARG A 188 -3.27 -32.41 13.16
CA ARG A 188 -2.05 -32.90 13.82
C ARG A 188 -2.30 -33.45 15.23
N LYS A 189 -3.55 -33.80 15.55
CA LYS A 189 -3.94 -34.51 16.78
C LYS A 189 -4.39 -35.92 16.46
#